data_AF-A0A964L7A9-F1
#
_entry.id   AF-A0A964L7A9-F1
#
_cell.length_a   1.000
_cell.length_b   1.000
_cell.length_c   1.000
_cell.angle_alpha   90.00
_cell.angle_beta   90.00
_cell.angle_gamma   90.00
#
_symmetry.space_group_name_H-M   'P 1'
#
loop_
_entity.id
_entity.type
_entity.pdbx_description
1 polymer ?
#
loop_
_entity_poly.entity_id
_entity_poly.type
_entity_poly.pdbx_seq_one_letter_code
_entity_poly.pdbx_strand_id
1 'polypeptide(L)'
;MKRWVAAMLVWSLSANAAAALGGSTTAYHQGASNNNDSAVPKTGTARKLIPSAPTKPAQAAVTPPVSKSVSAQTPPERAAAQPRVRPAAPVEGIAPSALDAEPVVLESLGVRFQPPKGAILTKPVTGAMPIYTLNDAQDPTRFHIQIQTLVSSLAEPSPSAQISEYLESTKKQTEKVTVLLNEPWLHPKVGGHLLWTSTDLGSGIIAVQGWLVLQTGPYDFLAFSVLVPGAEFEAIRPILEASFRTIHLGDLEQMAAARVARLRRGNELIQAITPEKLRAICTTPPRLYRVWQSTAGTREVEIGYYRVTVQAGTMADASGASEPIPTENPTGVLVRLQGRTIIDAASARFADTDARFWSAWDRGSEAWTSRVTERGGKLSERSFAQTGLRSPIGVGNPRQVLTVINGNAQSRTRDEQEWVVPSGIYLSQTEALLLGELLPREPGQASLNFSYYAFDPQSMRMPQRVETWTHLADDQWMLVTQPGLDETAEISWHDANGRRVRRSEPDGIATELCLPRQLQQIWAEKGLSTK
;
A
#
# COMPACT_ATOMS: atom_id res chain seq x y z
N MET A 1 -18.90 6.96 -12.86
CA MET A 1 -17.67 7.75 -12.62
C MET A 1 -17.86 8.93 -11.66
N LYS A 2 -18.73 9.93 -11.89
CA LYS A 2 -18.86 11.09 -10.97
C LYS A 2 -19.30 10.79 -9.52
N ARG A 3 -20.03 9.68 -9.28
CA ARG A 3 -20.38 9.19 -7.92
C ARG A 3 -19.25 8.42 -7.21
N TRP A 4 -18.23 7.98 -7.92
CA TRP A 4 -17.07 7.25 -7.37
C TRP A 4 -15.96 8.20 -6.92
N VAL A 5 -15.78 9.31 -7.63
CA VAL A 5 -14.79 10.36 -7.29
C VAL A 5 -15.15 11.06 -5.96
N ALA A 6 -16.43 11.34 -5.69
CA ALA A 6 -16.87 11.92 -4.41
C ALA A 6 -16.70 10.95 -3.21
N ALA A 7 -16.70 9.63 -3.46
CA ALA A 7 -16.45 8.63 -2.42
C ALA A 7 -14.96 8.54 -2.05
N MET A 8 -14.04 8.62 -3.03
CA MET A 8 -12.59 8.66 -2.76
C MET A 8 -12.12 9.97 -2.07
N LEU A 9 -12.90 11.04 -2.18
CA LEU A 9 -12.49 12.39 -1.73
C LEU A 9 -12.95 12.78 -0.33
N VAL A 10 -14.03 12.16 0.16
CA VAL A 10 -14.30 12.09 1.60
C VAL A 10 -13.24 11.20 2.28
N TRP A 11 -12.60 10.28 1.54
CA TRP A 11 -11.63 9.32 2.09
C TRP A 11 -10.21 9.86 2.30
N SER A 12 -9.69 10.79 1.48
CA SER A 12 -8.33 11.37 1.70
C SER A 12 -8.27 12.39 2.86
N LEU A 13 -9.44 12.92 3.26
CA LEU A 13 -9.55 13.95 4.31
C LEU A 13 -10.29 13.49 5.55
N SER A 14 -10.86 12.29 5.49
CA SER A 14 -11.65 11.64 6.52
C SER A 14 -11.72 10.16 6.19
N ALA A 15 -10.59 9.45 6.28
CA ALA A 15 -10.60 8.02 6.01
C ALA A 15 -11.68 7.33 6.87
N ASN A 16 -12.43 6.41 6.23
CA ASN A 16 -13.52 5.51 6.68
C ASN A 16 -14.97 5.93 6.44
N ALA A 17 -15.51 5.47 5.31
CA ALA A 17 -16.57 4.44 5.30
C ALA A 17 -17.05 4.09 3.87
N ALA A 18 -16.83 2.85 3.43
CA ALA A 18 -17.77 2.07 2.60
C ALA A 18 -17.18 0.68 2.30
N ALA A 19 -17.49 -0.30 3.15
CA ALA A 19 -17.46 -1.72 2.81
C ALA A 19 -18.79 -2.35 3.25
N ALA A 20 -19.90 -1.85 2.69
CA ALA A 20 -21.20 -2.49 2.75
C ALA A 20 -22.08 -1.84 1.69
N LEU A 21 -22.09 -2.38 0.47
CA LEU A 21 -23.17 -2.32 -0.54
C LEU A 21 -22.62 -2.85 -1.87
N GLY A 22 -22.58 -4.17 -1.99
CA GLY A 22 -22.31 -4.90 -3.23
C GLY A 22 -23.29 -6.07 -3.35
N GLY A 23 -24.59 -5.79 -3.30
CA GLY A 23 -25.62 -6.77 -3.62
C GLY A 23 -25.85 -6.79 -5.13
N SER A 24 -25.17 -7.69 -5.84
CA SER A 24 -25.54 -8.08 -7.20
C SER A 24 -26.26 -9.42 -7.15
N THR A 25 -27.51 -9.39 -7.60
CA THR A 25 -28.38 -10.52 -7.88
C THR A 25 -27.76 -11.46 -8.92
N THR A 26 -27.46 -12.69 -8.51
CA THR A 26 -27.45 -13.86 -9.41
C THR A 26 -27.92 -15.06 -8.61
N ALA A 27 -29.07 -15.58 -9.01
CA ALA A 27 -29.72 -16.75 -8.44
C ALA A 27 -28.91 -18.01 -8.72
N TYR A 28 -28.67 -18.83 -7.69
CA TYR A 28 -28.48 -20.27 -7.86
C TYR A 28 -29.10 -21.02 -6.68
N HIS A 29 -29.93 -22.00 -7.04
CA HIS A 29 -30.59 -22.97 -6.19
C HIS A 29 -29.59 -23.83 -5.41
N GLN A 30 -29.82 -23.99 -4.10
CA GLN A 30 -29.63 -25.20 -3.28
C GLN A 30 -30.16 -24.84 -1.88
N GLY A 31 -31.18 -25.49 -1.36
CA GLY A 31 -31.18 -26.90 -0.96
C GLY A 31 -31.30 -26.90 0.57
N ALA A 32 -32.53 -26.97 1.05
CA ALA A 32 -32.89 -26.88 2.46
C ALA A 32 -32.28 -28.01 3.31
N SER A 33 -31.85 -27.68 4.53
CA SER A 33 -31.83 -28.61 5.65
C SER A 33 -31.90 -27.82 6.96
N ASN A 34 -33.01 -28.02 7.66
CA ASN A 34 -33.27 -27.53 9.01
C ASN A 34 -32.38 -28.28 10.02
N ASN A 35 -31.94 -27.61 11.07
CA ASN A 35 -32.18 -28.10 12.43
C ASN A 35 -31.99 -27.00 13.48
N ASN A 36 -33.08 -26.76 14.20
CA ASN A 36 -33.09 -26.22 15.57
C ASN A 36 -32.24 -27.11 16.47
N ASP A 37 -31.50 -26.51 17.41
CA ASP A 37 -31.82 -26.74 18.82
C ASP A 37 -31.07 -25.78 19.76
N SER A 38 -31.79 -25.37 20.79
CA SER A 38 -31.36 -24.49 21.87
C SER A 38 -30.66 -25.31 22.96
N ALA A 39 -29.58 -24.80 23.57
CA ALA A 39 -29.17 -25.25 24.90
C ALA A 39 -28.34 -24.21 25.69
N VAL A 40 -28.74 -24.06 26.95
CA VAL A 40 -28.30 -23.22 28.08
C VAL A 40 -26.93 -23.67 28.65
N PRO A 41 -26.16 -22.81 29.34
CA PRO A 41 -24.75 -23.09 29.69
C PRO A 41 -24.58 -23.95 30.96
N LYS A 42 -23.46 -24.69 31.04
CA LYS A 42 -22.99 -25.40 32.24
C LYS A 42 -21.59 -24.94 32.67
N THR A 43 -21.48 -24.69 33.97
CA THR A 43 -20.29 -24.39 34.78
C THR A 43 -19.49 -25.63 35.18
N GLY A 44 -18.20 -25.43 35.49
CA GLY A 44 -17.29 -26.34 36.24
C GLY A 44 -16.19 -26.97 35.37
N THR A 45 -14.93 -27.20 35.77
CA THR A 45 -14.28 -27.18 37.10
C THR A 45 -12.74 -27.19 36.89
N ALA A 46 -12.00 -26.80 37.91
CA ALA A 46 -10.54 -26.67 38.00
C ALA A 46 -9.72 -27.91 37.58
N ARG A 47 -8.51 -27.69 37.03
CA ARG A 47 -7.50 -28.73 36.78
C ARG A 47 -6.19 -28.43 37.52
N LYS A 48 -5.73 -29.44 38.26
CA LYS A 48 -4.54 -29.50 39.13
C LYS A 48 -3.23 -29.50 38.32
N LEU A 49 -2.23 -28.82 38.87
CA LEU A 49 -0.81 -28.82 38.48
C LEU A 49 -0.10 -30.13 38.91
N ILE A 50 0.83 -30.60 38.08
CA ILE A 50 1.88 -31.58 38.44
C ILE A 50 3.22 -31.03 37.89
N PRO A 51 4.32 -31.07 38.67
CA PRO A 51 5.59 -30.45 38.31
C PRO A 51 6.52 -31.43 37.56
N SER A 52 7.49 -30.90 36.82
CA SER A 52 8.63 -31.69 36.34
C SER A 52 9.92 -30.86 36.44
N ALA A 53 10.91 -31.49 37.07
CA ALA A 53 12.21 -30.96 37.46
C ALA A 53 13.24 -31.04 36.29
N PRO A 54 14.43 -30.42 36.43
CA PRO A 54 15.33 -30.13 35.32
C PRO A 54 16.46 -31.18 35.18
N THR A 55 16.90 -31.42 33.95
CA THR A 55 18.12 -32.21 33.68
C THR A 55 19.14 -31.38 32.90
N LYS A 56 20.35 -31.37 33.46
CA LYS A 56 21.58 -30.67 33.08
C LYS A 56 22.28 -31.36 31.89
N PRO A 57 22.95 -30.64 30.97
CA PRO A 57 23.77 -31.27 29.94
C PRO A 57 25.24 -31.40 30.36
N ALA A 58 25.87 -32.52 29.95
CA ALA A 58 27.31 -32.75 30.04
C ALA A 58 27.93 -32.73 28.63
N GLN A 59 29.05 -32.04 28.52
CA GLN A 59 29.94 -31.98 27.34
C GLN A 59 30.74 -33.28 27.20
N ALA A 60 31.00 -33.69 25.95
CA ALA A 60 32.24 -34.39 25.59
C ALA A 60 32.51 -34.19 24.09
N ALA A 61 33.73 -33.72 23.79
CA ALA A 61 34.29 -33.57 22.46
C ALA A 61 34.87 -34.90 21.96
N VAL A 62 34.66 -35.22 20.67
CA VAL A 62 35.39 -36.27 19.95
C VAL A 62 35.56 -35.85 18.49
N THR A 63 36.79 -35.55 18.07
CA THR A 63 37.27 -35.56 16.68
C THR A 63 37.51 -37.00 16.22
N PRO A 64 37.30 -37.31 14.93
CA PRO A 64 38.38 -37.92 14.13
C PRO A 64 38.29 -37.55 12.60
N PRO A 65 38.98 -38.21 11.67
CA PRO A 65 40.35 -37.90 11.25
C PRO A 65 40.46 -37.51 9.76
N VAL A 66 41.61 -36.90 9.42
CA VAL A 66 42.05 -36.59 8.06
C VAL A 66 42.42 -37.89 7.33
N SER A 67 41.85 -38.10 6.14
CA SER A 67 42.30 -39.12 5.19
C SER A 67 42.66 -38.47 3.85
N LYS A 68 43.94 -38.60 3.48
CA LYS A 68 44.47 -38.32 2.14
C LYS A 68 44.21 -39.53 1.26
N SER A 69 43.55 -39.34 0.13
CA SER A 69 43.50 -40.31 -0.96
C SER A 69 43.94 -39.64 -2.26
N VAL A 70 45.12 -40.06 -2.71
CA VAL A 70 45.63 -39.87 -4.07
C VAL A 70 44.90 -40.88 -4.96
N SER A 71 44.36 -40.44 -6.08
CA SER A 71 43.99 -41.34 -7.19
C SER A 71 44.22 -40.63 -8.52
N ALA A 72 45.07 -41.26 -9.31
CA ALA A 72 45.32 -40.96 -10.71
C ALA A 72 44.10 -41.31 -11.56
N GLN A 73 43.76 -40.46 -12.52
CA GLN A 73 42.84 -40.80 -13.60
C GLN A 73 43.43 -40.43 -14.97
N THR A 74 43.48 -41.46 -15.80
CA THR A 74 43.80 -41.54 -17.22
C THR A 74 42.81 -40.72 -18.07
N PRO A 75 43.24 -40.09 -19.19
CA PRO A 75 42.35 -39.37 -20.11
C PRO A 75 41.61 -40.35 -21.03
N PRO A 76 40.31 -40.13 -21.28
CA PRO A 76 39.85 -39.60 -22.58
C PRO A 76 38.66 -38.63 -22.37
N GLU A 77 38.11 -37.86 -23.31
CA GLU A 77 37.62 -38.19 -24.64
C GLU A 77 37.20 -36.87 -25.30
N ARG A 78 37.38 -36.79 -26.61
CA ARG A 78 37.20 -35.58 -27.43
C ARG A 78 35.72 -35.24 -27.55
N ALA A 79 35.26 -34.21 -26.83
CA ALA A 79 33.89 -33.71 -26.93
C ALA A 79 33.57 -33.22 -28.35
N ALA A 80 32.48 -33.76 -28.92
CA ALA A 80 31.89 -33.34 -30.17
C ALA A 80 31.39 -31.88 -30.07
N ALA A 81 31.55 -31.14 -31.17
CA ALA A 81 31.13 -29.75 -31.29
C ALA A 81 29.61 -29.60 -31.10
N GLN A 82 29.23 -28.72 -30.17
CA GLN A 82 27.84 -28.28 -30.01
C GLN A 82 27.40 -27.48 -31.25
N PRO A 83 26.15 -27.64 -31.72
CA PRO A 83 25.62 -26.84 -32.82
C PRO A 83 25.53 -25.37 -32.41
N ARG A 84 26.20 -24.51 -33.18
CA ARG A 84 26.08 -23.04 -33.07
C ARG A 84 24.63 -22.64 -33.32
N VAL A 85 23.92 -22.28 -32.26
CA VAL A 85 22.64 -21.56 -32.35
C VAL A 85 22.93 -20.19 -32.96
N ARG A 86 22.28 -19.91 -34.09
CA ARG A 86 22.36 -18.65 -34.82
C ARG A 86 21.68 -17.56 -33.97
N PRO A 87 22.35 -16.44 -33.63
CA PRO A 87 21.68 -15.33 -32.97
C PRO A 87 20.52 -14.83 -33.83
N ALA A 88 19.33 -14.71 -33.25
CA ALA A 88 18.20 -14.07 -33.90
C ALA A 88 18.59 -12.63 -34.27
N ALA A 89 18.30 -12.24 -35.50
CA ALA A 89 18.50 -10.87 -35.96
C ALA A 89 17.68 -9.90 -35.08
N PRO A 90 18.22 -8.71 -34.75
CA PRO A 90 17.46 -7.70 -34.04
C PRO A 90 16.23 -7.33 -34.88
N VAL A 91 15.05 -7.44 -34.28
CA VAL A 91 13.82 -6.87 -34.84
C VAL A 91 13.99 -5.34 -34.77
N GLU A 92 14.54 -4.77 -35.85
CA GLU A 92 14.52 -3.33 -36.09
C GLU A 92 13.07 -2.87 -36.25
N GLY A 93 12.66 -1.84 -35.50
CA GLY A 93 11.50 -1.02 -35.89
C GLY A 93 10.35 -0.85 -34.90
N ILE A 94 10.47 -1.18 -33.62
CA ILE A 94 9.51 -0.66 -32.63
C ILE A 94 9.99 0.73 -32.21
N ALA A 95 9.25 1.77 -32.61
CA ALA A 95 9.59 3.14 -32.24
C ALA A 95 9.62 3.26 -30.71
N PRO A 96 10.63 3.94 -30.12
CA PRO A 96 10.71 4.25 -28.68
C PRO A 96 9.45 4.92 -28.09
N SER A 97 8.53 5.37 -28.94
CA SER A 97 7.28 6.06 -28.58
C SER A 97 6.18 5.17 -27.98
N ALA A 98 6.32 3.84 -27.98
CA ALA A 98 5.27 2.91 -27.55
C ALA A 98 5.32 2.53 -26.06
N LEU A 99 6.43 2.81 -25.36
CA LEU A 99 6.59 2.59 -23.93
C LEU A 99 6.50 3.93 -23.18
N ASP A 100 6.15 3.89 -21.90
CA ASP A 100 6.28 5.07 -21.05
C ASP A 100 7.75 5.40 -20.79
N ALA A 101 8.05 6.70 -20.77
CA ALA A 101 9.41 7.19 -20.58
C ALA A 101 9.93 6.88 -19.16
N GLU A 102 9.04 7.00 -18.17
CA GLU A 102 9.36 6.74 -16.77
C GLU A 102 9.20 5.24 -16.46
N PRO A 103 10.26 4.56 -15.95
CA PRO A 103 10.15 3.18 -15.55
C PRO A 103 9.32 3.03 -14.28
N VAL A 104 8.48 2.00 -14.24
CA VAL A 104 7.85 1.53 -13.01
C VAL A 104 8.89 0.79 -12.18
N VAL A 105 8.94 1.10 -10.88
CA VAL A 105 9.81 0.42 -9.90
C VAL A 105 8.92 -0.26 -8.87
N LEU A 106 8.96 -1.59 -8.83
CA LEU A 106 8.29 -2.42 -7.84
C LEU A 106 9.36 -2.94 -6.88
N GLU A 107 9.71 -2.12 -5.90
CA GLU A 107 10.69 -2.44 -4.87
C GLU A 107 10.33 -3.74 -4.15
N SER A 108 9.05 -3.98 -3.82
CA SER A 108 8.63 -5.21 -3.12
C SER A 108 8.92 -6.49 -3.91
N LEU A 109 8.98 -6.39 -5.24
CA LEU A 109 9.28 -7.49 -6.16
C LEU A 109 10.72 -7.46 -6.67
N GLY A 110 11.49 -6.43 -6.35
CA GLY A 110 12.85 -6.28 -6.87
C GLY A 110 12.93 -6.05 -8.37
N VAL A 111 11.88 -5.50 -9.00
CA VAL A 111 11.83 -5.33 -10.46
C VAL A 111 11.60 -3.88 -10.85
N ARG A 112 12.26 -3.45 -11.93
CA ARG A 112 11.94 -2.22 -12.64
C ARG A 112 11.80 -2.48 -14.14
N PHE A 113 10.89 -1.81 -14.80
CA PHE A 113 10.68 -1.92 -16.25
C PHE A 113 9.90 -0.72 -16.78
N GLN A 114 9.97 -0.46 -18.09
CA GLN A 114 9.13 0.51 -18.77
C GLN A 114 7.83 -0.17 -19.22
N PRO A 115 6.66 0.25 -18.71
CA PRO A 115 5.39 -0.34 -19.14
C PRO A 115 5.00 0.17 -20.54
N PRO A 116 4.05 -0.51 -21.22
CA PRO A 116 3.40 0.07 -22.39
C PRO A 116 2.83 1.46 -22.09
N LYS A 117 2.92 2.38 -23.04
CA LYS A 117 2.52 3.78 -22.84
C LYS A 117 1.05 3.88 -22.43
N GLY A 118 0.79 4.61 -21.35
CA GLY A 118 -0.56 4.84 -20.82
C GLY A 118 -1.10 3.65 -20.03
N ALA A 119 -0.26 2.69 -19.65
CA ALA A 119 -0.67 1.61 -18.77
C ALA A 119 -0.90 2.13 -17.34
N ILE A 120 -1.91 1.58 -16.68
CA ILE A 120 -2.30 1.93 -15.31
C ILE A 120 -1.88 0.79 -14.39
N LEU A 121 -0.95 1.06 -13.49
CA LEU A 121 -0.52 0.14 -12.45
C LEU A 121 -1.47 0.24 -11.25
N THR A 122 -1.97 -0.90 -10.79
CA THR A 122 -2.78 -1.04 -9.58
C THR A 122 -2.24 -2.16 -8.71
N LYS A 123 -2.36 -2.01 -7.39
CA LYS A 123 -1.97 -3.02 -6.41
C LYS A 123 -3.22 -3.52 -5.70
N PRO A 124 -3.82 -4.66 -6.09
CA PRO A 124 -4.97 -5.21 -5.40
C PRO A 124 -4.69 -5.41 -3.90
N VAL A 125 -5.67 -5.07 -3.07
CA VAL A 125 -5.62 -5.19 -1.61
C VAL A 125 -5.94 -6.64 -1.20
N THR A 126 -5.23 -7.62 -1.75
CA THR A 126 -5.53 -9.05 -1.54
C THR A 126 -4.28 -9.86 -1.23
N GLY A 127 -4.34 -10.68 -0.18
CA GLY A 127 -3.32 -11.68 0.14
C GLY A 127 -2.08 -11.18 0.88
N ALA A 128 -1.23 -12.13 1.27
CA ALA A 128 0.03 -11.88 1.97
C ALA A 128 1.19 -11.53 1.01
N MET A 129 1.12 -11.98 -0.25
CA MET A 129 2.12 -11.72 -1.27
C MET A 129 1.71 -10.53 -2.12
N PRO A 130 2.64 -9.62 -2.48
CA PRO A 130 2.32 -8.49 -3.33
C PRO A 130 1.99 -8.97 -4.74
N ILE A 131 0.79 -8.63 -5.20
CA ILE A 131 0.34 -8.80 -6.58
C ILE A 131 0.16 -7.41 -7.16
N TYR A 132 0.69 -7.20 -8.36
CA TYR A 132 0.47 -5.97 -9.13
C TYR A 132 -0.29 -6.31 -10.39
N THR A 133 -1.17 -5.41 -10.80
CA THR A 133 -1.87 -5.48 -12.08
C THR A 133 -1.56 -4.24 -12.89
N LEU A 134 -1.28 -4.43 -14.16
CA LEU A 134 -0.97 -3.37 -15.12
C LEU A 134 -1.95 -3.51 -16.29
N ASN A 135 -2.81 -2.51 -16.45
CA ASN A 135 -3.90 -2.51 -17.42
C ASN A 135 -3.67 -1.46 -18.49
N ASP A 136 -4.13 -1.71 -19.71
CA ASP A 136 -4.30 -0.64 -20.70
C ASP A 136 -5.36 0.37 -20.24
N ALA A 137 -5.10 1.67 -20.39
CA ALA A 137 -6.07 2.72 -20.02
C ALA A 137 -7.25 2.84 -21.00
N GLN A 138 -7.19 2.17 -22.16
CA GLN A 138 -8.27 2.19 -23.14
C GLN A 138 -9.49 1.39 -22.68
N ASP A 139 -10.66 1.79 -23.17
CA ASP A 139 -11.94 1.08 -23.02
C ASP A 139 -12.48 0.71 -24.40
N PRO A 140 -12.47 -0.58 -24.80
CA PRO A 140 -12.10 -1.74 -24.00
C PRO A 140 -10.58 -1.89 -23.79
N THR A 141 -10.19 -2.52 -22.68
CA THR A 141 -8.79 -2.79 -22.33
C THR A 141 -8.14 -3.76 -23.31
N ARG A 142 -7.02 -3.37 -23.95
CA ARG A 142 -6.31 -4.24 -24.91
C ARG A 142 -5.38 -5.25 -24.26
N PHE A 143 -4.92 -5.02 -23.03
CA PHE A 143 -4.15 -6.00 -22.27
C PHE A 143 -4.35 -5.87 -20.77
N HIS A 144 -4.21 -6.99 -20.08
CA HIS A 144 -4.14 -7.09 -18.62
C HIS A 144 -2.88 -7.88 -18.26
N ILE A 145 -2.03 -7.33 -17.41
CA ILE A 145 -0.83 -8.02 -16.92
C ILE A 145 -0.93 -8.13 -15.40
N GLN A 146 -0.68 -9.32 -14.86
CA GLN A 146 -0.50 -9.57 -13.44
C GLN A 146 0.95 -9.92 -13.17
N ILE A 147 1.56 -9.28 -12.18
CA ILE A 147 2.96 -9.45 -11.78
C ILE A 147 2.98 -9.94 -10.35
N GLN A 148 3.62 -11.09 -10.11
CA GLN A 148 3.69 -11.69 -8.78
C GLN A 148 4.92 -12.59 -8.63
N THR A 149 5.36 -12.78 -7.38
CA THR A 149 6.34 -13.80 -7.03
C THR A 149 5.72 -15.19 -7.08
N LEU A 150 6.52 -16.17 -7.48
CA LEU A 150 6.17 -17.59 -7.50
C LEU A 150 7.30 -18.37 -6.79
N VAL A 151 6.94 -19.23 -5.84
CA VAL A 151 7.89 -20.15 -5.19
C VAL A 151 7.63 -21.55 -5.75
N SER A 152 8.64 -22.14 -6.36
CA SER A 152 8.54 -23.46 -6.99
C SER A 152 8.55 -24.58 -5.96
N SER A 153 7.66 -25.56 -6.13
CA SER A 153 7.70 -26.86 -5.45
C SER A 153 8.44 -27.95 -6.22
N LEU A 154 8.90 -27.67 -7.45
CA LEU A 154 9.67 -28.62 -8.26
C LEU A 154 11.03 -28.90 -7.62
N ALA A 155 11.51 -30.14 -7.74
CA ALA A 155 12.81 -30.56 -7.23
C ALA A 155 13.97 -29.88 -7.97
N GLU A 156 13.85 -29.70 -9.29
CA GLU A 156 14.82 -29.01 -10.14
C GLU A 156 14.13 -27.82 -10.85
N PRO A 157 13.90 -26.73 -10.11
CA PRO A 157 13.16 -25.59 -10.62
C PRO A 157 13.93 -24.87 -11.74
N SER A 158 13.23 -24.60 -12.85
CA SER A 158 13.70 -23.72 -13.92
C SER A 158 12.51 -23.01 -14.58
N PRO A 159 12.70 -21.86 -15.24
CA PRO A 159 11.61 -21.17 -15.93
C PRO A 159 10.87 -22.06 -16.95
N SER A 160 11.61 -22.90 -17.69
CA SER A 160 11.02 -23.85 -18.64
C SER A 160 10.22 -24.97 -17.96
N ALA A 161 10.70 -25.47 -16.82
CA ALA A 161 9.98 -26.47 -16.02
C ALA A 161 8.68 -25.91 -15.43
N GLN A 162 8.70 -24.67 -14.95
CA GLN A 162 7.49 -23.96 -14.48
C GLN A 162 6.45 -23.81 -15.60
N ILE A 163 6.89 -23.38 -16.79
CA ILE A 163 6.01 -23.28 -17.97
C ILE A 163 5.45 -24.65 -18.37
N SER A 164 6.25 -25.71 -18.27
CA SER A 164 5.82 -27.08 -18.61
C SER A 164 4.75 -27.58 -17.64
N GLU A 165 4.95 -27.41 -16.34
CA GLU A 165 3.96 -27.75 -15.30
C GLU A 165 2.65 -26.98 -15.50
N TYR A 166 2.74 -25.68 -15.78
CA TYR A 166 1.58 -24.85 -16.10
C TYR A 166 0.81 -25.35 -17.33
N LEU A 167 1.52 -25.69 -18.41
CA LEU A 167 0.90 -26.23 -19.63
C LEU A 167 0.21 -27.57 -19.39
N GLU A 168 0.82 -28.46 -18.60
CA GLU A 168 0.21 -29.74 -18.24
C GLU A 168 -1.08 -29.55 -17.43
N SER A 169 -1.05 -28.65 -16.45
CA SER A 169 -2.23 -28.28 -15.65
C SER A 169 -3.33 -27.69 -16.53
N THR A 170 -2.98 -26.76 -17.41
CA THR A 170 -3.93 -26.05 -18.28
C THR A 170 -4.58 -27.00 -19.30
N LYS A 171 -3.82 -27.92 -19.90
CA LYS A 171 -4.34 -28.95 -20.81
C LYS A 171 -5.31 -29.93 -20.12
N LYS A 172 -5.09 -30.23 -18.83
CA LYS A 172 -6.02 -31.06 -18.04
C LYS A 172 -7.34 -30.35 -17.75
N GLN A 173 -7.31 -29.02 -17.59
CA GLN A 173 -8.50 -28.22 -17.30
C GLN A 173 -9.27 -27.81 -18.55
N THR A 174 -8.58 -27.56 -19.65
CA THR A 174 -9.16 -27.00 -20.88
C THR A 174 -8.64 -27.75 -22.10
N GLU A 175 -9.52 -28.48 -22.81
CA GLU A 175 -9.15 -29.27 -23.99
C GLU A 175 -8.75 -28.43 -25.21
N LYS A 176 -9.07 -27.12 -25.25
CA LYS A 176 -8.95 -26.25 -26.44
C LYS A 176 -7.80 -25.24 -26.40
N VAL A 177 -6.70 -25.57 -25.73
CA VAL A 177 -5.54 -24.66 -25.62
C VAL A 177 -4.57 -24.88 -26.77
N THR A 178 -4.31 -23.84 -27.55
CA THR A 178 -3.33 -23.86 -28.66
C THR A 178 -2.09 -23.05 -28.27
N VAL A 179 -0.91 -23.66 -28.34
CA VAL A 179 0.37 -22.97 -28.05
C VAL A 179 0.77 -22.13 -29.26
N LEU A 180 0.94 -20.81 -29.07
CA LEU A 180 1.36 -19.85 -30.08
C LEU A 180 2.88 -19.63 -30.08
N LEU A 181 3.48 -19.60 -28.89
CA LEU A 181 4.93 -19.44 -28.67
C LEU A 181 5.31 -20.16 -27.39
N ASN A 182 6.47 -20.83 -27.37
CA ASN A 182 7.02 -21.42 -26.16
C ASN A 182 8.54 -21.49 -26.29
N GLU A 183 9.25 -20.47 -25.82
CA GLU A 183 10.70 -20.34 -26.04
C GLU A 183 11.43 -19.71 -24.85
N PRO A 184 12.74 -19.99 -24.69
CA PRO A 184 13.57 -19.32 -23.70
C PRO A 184 13.58 -17.81 -23.92
N TRP A 185 13.39 -17.05 -22.85
CA TRP A 185 13.54 -15.60 -22.88
C TRP A 185 14.99 -15.23 -22.58
N LEU A 186 15.66 -14.66 -23.57
CA LEU A 186 17.08 -14.33 -23.49
C LEU A 186 17.28 -12.97 -22.82
N HIS A 187 17.79 -12.99 -21.59
CA HIS A 187 18.27 -11.80 -20.89
C HIS A 187 19.68 -12.02 -20.35
N PRO A 188 20.58 -11.01 -20.41
CA PRO A 188 22.01 -11.22 -20.14
C PRO A 188 22.34 -11.74 -18.74
N LYS A 189 21.44 -11.52 -17.76
CA LYS A 189 21.68 -11.82 -16.35
C LYS A 189 20.67 -12.78 -15.73
N VAL A 190 19.57 -13.06 -16.41
CA VAL A 190 18.43 -13.75 -15.81
C VAL A 190 17.91 -14.78 -16.79
N GLY A 191 17.79 -16.02 -16.34
CA GLY A 191 17.08 -17.06 -17.08
C GLY A 191 15.58 -16.76 -17.07
N GLY A 192 14.97 -16.78 -18.24
CA GLY A 192 13.52 -16.66 -18.35
C GLY A 192 12.95 -17.58 -19.42
N HIS A 193 11.63 -17.70 -19.44
CA HIS A 193 10.89 -18.45 -20.45
C HIS A 193 9.58 -17.73 -20.76
N LEU A 194 9.26 -17.62 -22.05
CA LEU A 194 8.07 -16.94 -22.55
C LEU A 194 7.15 -17.96 -23.22
N LEU A 195 5.89 -17.95 -22.79
CA LEU A 195 4.80 -18.75 -23.33
C LEU A 195 3.68 -17.82 -23.80
N TRP A 196 3.12 -18.09 -24.98
CA TRP A 196 1.84 -17.58 -25.42
C TRP A 196 0.92 -18.74 -25.79
N THR A 197 -0.31 -18.74 -25.29
CA THR A 197 -1.36 -19.70 -25.65
C THR A 197 -2.62 -18.96 -26.08
N SER A 198 -3.40 -19.57 -26.96
CA SER A 198 -4.75 -19.11 -27.30
C SER A 198 -5.78 -20.13 -26.86
N THR A 199 -6.93 -19.64 -26.43
CA THR A 199 -8.10 -20.45 -26.08
C THR A 199 -9.33 -19.84 -26.75
N ASP A 200 -10.08 -20.67 -27.46
CA ASP A 200 -11.39 -20.30 -28.00
C ASP A 200 -12.44 -20.41 -26.88
N LEU A 201 -12.99 -19.28 -26.46
CA LEU A 201 -14.03 -19.18 -25.42
C LEU A 201 -15.44 -19.41 -25.99
N GLY A 202 -15.56 -19.69 -27.29
CA GLY A 202 -16.81 -19.82 -28.01
C GLY A 202 -17.29 -18.49 -28.62
N SER A 203 -18.28 -18.58 -29.51
CA SER A 203 -18.87 -17.41 -30.20
C SER A 203 -17.86 -16.55 -30.98
N GLY A 204 -16.72 -17.14 -31.39
CA GLY A 204 -15.64 -16.43 -32.07
C GLY A 204 -14.76 -15.57 -31.16
N ILE A 205 -14.92 -15.66 -29.83
CA ILE A 205 -14.10 -14.94 -28.86
C ILE A 205 -12.84 -15.76 -28.58
N ILE A 206 -11.69 -15.25 -29.03
CA ILE A 206 -10.38 -15.82 -28.74
C ILE A 206 -9.75 -15.00 -27.62
N ALA A 207 -9.28 -15.69 -26.57
CA ALA A 207 -8.43 -15.09 -25.54
C ALA A 207 -7.01 -15.61 -25.69
N VAL A 208 -6.03 -14.70 -25.66
CA VAL A 208 -4.61 -15.04 -25.68
C VAL A 208 -4.02 -14.81 -24.30
N GLN A 209 -3.41 -15.85 -23.73
CA GLN A 209 -2.74 -15.82 -22.44
C GLN A 209 -1.23 -15.85 -22.65
N GLY A 210 -0.51 -14.99 -21.94
CA GLY A 210 0.94 -14.91 -21.94
C GLY A 210 1.53 -15.22 -20.57
N TRP A 211 2.68 -15.86 -20.53
CA TRP A 211 3.44 -16.08 -19.31
C TRP A 211 4.91 -15.81 -19.58
N LEU A 212 5.46 -14.79 -18.93
CA LEU A 212 6.90 -14.60 -18.81
C LEU A 212 7.30 -14.99 -17.39
N VAL A 213 8.10 -16.05 -17.26
CA VAL A 213 8.63 -16.52 -15.97
C VAL A 213 10.11 -16.19 -15.93
N LEU A 214 10.56 -15.47 -14.89
CA LEU A 214 11.93 -15.06 -14.67
C LEU A 214 12.46 -15.71 -13.39
N GLN A 215 13.65 -16.29 -13.41
CA GLN A 215 14.27 -16.88 -12.23
C GLN A 215 14.97 -15.80 -11.39
N THR A 216 14.49 -15.58 -10.16
CA THR A 216 15.06 -14.59 -9.22
C THR A 216 15.89 -15.23 -8.10
N GLY A 217 15.75 -16.55 -7.91
CA GLY A 217 16.55 -17.36 -6.98
C GLY A 217 16.50 -18.84 -7.39
N PRO A 218 17.11 -19.75 -6.60
CA PRO A 218 17.05 -21.18 -6.89
C PRO A 218 15.61 -21.69 -7.00
N TYR A 219 14.72 -21.30 -6.08
CA TYR A 219 13.30 -21.69 -6.06
C TYR A 219 12.34 -20.53 -6.27
N ASP A 220 12.86 -19.30 -6.37
CA ASP A 220 12.07 -18.07 -6.47
C ASP A 220 12.00 -17.58 -7.91
N PHE A 221 10.80 -17.22 -8.32
CA PHE A 221 10.49 -16.73 -9.66
C PHE A 221 9.65 -15.46 -9.59
N LEU A 222 9.75 -14.67 -10.64
CA LEU A 222 8.84 -13.56 -10.92
C LEU A 222 8.04 -13.93 -12.18
N ALA A 223 6.72 -13.93 -12.06
CA ALA A 223 5.82 -14.26 -13.16
C ALA A 223 5.04 -13.03 -13.61
N PHE A 224 5.05 -12.78 -14.92
CA PHE A 224 4.15 -11.85 -15.61
C PHE A 224 3.12 -12.68 -16.36
N SER A 225 1.90 -12.73 -15.86
CA SER A 225 0.76 -13.37 -16.51
C SER A 225 -0.02 -12.32 -17.29
N VAL A 226 -0.17 -12.53 -18.59
CA VAL A 226 -0.80 -11.58 -19.51
C VAL A 226 -2.09 -12.15 -20.06
N LEU A 227 -3.11 -11.32 -20.22
CA LEU A 227 -4.33 -11.61 -20.96
C LEU A 227 -4.55 -10.54 -22.02
N VAL A 228 -4.77 -10.97 -23.26
CA VAL A 228 -4.96 -10.11 -24.44
C VAL A 228 -6.15 -10.64 -25.26
N PRO A 229 -7.08 -9.79 -25.73
CA PRO A 229 -8.09 -10.21 -26.71
C PRO A 229 -7.42 -10.68 -28.01
N GLY A 230 -7.87 -11.79 -28.59
CA GLY A 230 -7.22 -12.38 -29.77
C GLY A 230 -7.12 -11.42 -30.96
N ALA A 231 -8.10 -10.53 -31.14
CA ALA A 231 -8.10 -9.51 -32.18
C ALA A 231 -6.98 -8.45 -32.02
N GLU A 232 -6.52 -8.22 -30.79
CA GLU A 232 -5.49 -7.22 -30.45
C GLU A 232 -4.08 -7.82 -30.37
N PHE A 233 -3.96 -9.16 -30.35
CA PHE A 233 -2.71 -9.84 -30.00
C PHE A 233 -1.54 -9.47 -30.92
N GLU A 234 -1.73 -9.51 -32.24
CA GLU A 234 -0.66 -9.20 -33.19
C GLU A 234 -0.15 -7.75 -33.06
N ALA A 235 -1.03 -6.80 -32.72
CA ALA A 235 -0.67 -5.40 -32.52
C ALA A 235 0.02 -5.14 -31.17
N ILE A 236 -0.43 -5.81 -30.11
CA ILE A 236 0.02 -5.56 -28.74
C ILE A 236 1.26 -6.38 -28.37
N ARG A 237 1.40 -7.60 -28.87
CA ARG A 237 2.55 -8.49 -28.61
C ARG A 237 3.91 -7.78 -28.75
N PRO A 238 4.25 -7.10 -29.86
CA PRO A 238 5.55 -6.44 -29.98
C PRO A 238 5.77 -5.38 -28.91
N ILE A 239 4.72 -4.64 -28.49
CA ILE A 239 4.82 -3.62 -27.43
C ILE A 239 5.09 -4.27 -26.08
N LEU A 240 4.42 -5.38 -25.76
CA LEU A 240 4.65 -6.14 -24.53
C LEU A 240 6.05 -6.75 -24.49
N GLU A 241 6.51 -7.36 -25.58
CA GLU A 241 7.86 -7.91 -25.65
C GLU A 241 8.93 -6.80 -25.55
N ALA A 242 8.68 -5.63 -26.13
CA ALA A 242 9.53 -4.46 -25.93
C ALA A 242 9.57 -4.03 -24.46
N SER A 243 8.42 -3.97 -23.78
CA SER A 243 8.35 -3.71 -22.33
C SER A 243 9.16 -4.75 -21.54
N PHE A 244 9.00 -6.04 -21.85
CA PHE A 244 9.72 -7.11 -21.16
C PHE A 244 11.23 -7.01 -21.31
N ARG A 245 11.74 -6.59 -22.48
CA ARG A 245 13.17 -6.36 -22.70
C ARG A 245 13.76 -5.25 -21.82
N THR A 246 12.95 -4.36 -21.27
CA THR A 246 13.39 -3.32 -20.33
C THR A 246 13.42 -3.78 -18.87
N ILE A 247 13.01 -5.03 -18.59
CA ILE A 247 13.02 -5.58 -17.24
C ILE A 247 14.45 -5.62 -16.70
N HIS A 248 14.62 -5.01 -15.54
CA HIS A 248 15.82 -5.15 -14.73
C HIS A 248 15.42 -5.67 -13.36
N LEU A 249 16.07 -6.75 -12.94
CA LEU A 249 15.95 -7.29 -11.60
C LEU A 249 17.06 -6.69 -10.73
N GLY A 250 16.64 -6.07 -9.63
CA GLY A 250 17.52 -5.54 -8.61
C GLY A 250 18.13 -6.67 -7.77
N ASP A 251 19.23 -6.34 -7.09
CA ASP A 251 19.79 -7.23 -6.07
C ASP A 251 18.88 -7.16 -4.83
N LEU A 252 18.12 -8.24 -4.60
CA LEU A 252 17.18 -8.34 -3.48
C LEU A 252 17.86 -8.18 -2.12
N GLU A 253 19.11 -8.61 -1.98
CA GLU A 253 19.87 -8.46 -0.74
C GLU A 253 20.24 -6.98 -0.51
N GLN A 254 20.73 -6.29 -1.54
CA GLN A 254 21.00 -4.84 -1.45
C GLN A 254 19.73 -4.04 -1.15
N MET A 255 18.60 -4.41 -1.75
CA MET A 255 17.31 -3.76 -1.52
C MET A 255 16.81 -4.01 -0.09
N ALA A 256 16.93 -5.23 0.42
CA ALA A 256 16.63 -5.55 1.81
C ALA A 256 17.53 -4.78 2.79
N ALA A 257 18.84 -4.70 2.51
CA ALA A 257 19.79 -3.92 3.31
C ALA A 257 19.43 -2.42 3.31
N ALA A 258 19.05 -1.86 2.16
CA ALA A 258 18.59 -0.48 2.05
C ALA A 258 17.31 -0.23 2.86
N ARG A 259 16.34 -1.17 2.84
CA ARG A 259 15.13 -1.10 3.67
C ARG A 259 15.46 -1.07 5.16
N VAL A 260 16.30 -1.99 5.61
CA VAL A 260 16.74 -2.05 7.02
C VAL A 260 17.44 -0.76 7.42
N ALA A 261 18.29 -0.20 6.55
CA ALA A 261 18.94 1.08 6.80
C ALA A 261 17.93 2.25 6.91
N ARG A 262 16.90 2.29 6.05
CA ARG A 262 15.83 3.30 6.14
C ARG A 262 14.99 3.16 7.41
N LEU A 263 14.67 1.93 7.83
CA LEU A 263 13.96 1.66 9.09
C LEU A 263 14.79 2.06 10.32
N ARG A 264 16.11 1.82 10.28
CA ARG A 264 17.02 2.26 11.35
C ARG A 264 17.01 3.78 11.51
N ARG A 265 17.15 4.52 10.40
CA ARG A 265 17.04 5.99 10.42
C ARG A 265 15.66 6.45 10.90
N GLY A 266 14.60 5.75 10.48
CA GLY A 266 13.24 6.00 10.97
C GLY A 266 13.13 5.85 12.49
N ASN A 267 13.67 4.76 13.05
CA ASN A 267 13.76 4.57 14.50
C ASN A 267 14.51 5.73 15.17
N GLU A 268 15.69 6.11 14.66
CA GLU A 268 16.49 7.20 15.20
C GLU A 268 15.71 8.53 15.26
N LEU A 269 15.00 8.87 14.18
CA LEU A 269 14.14 10.06 14.12
C LEU A 269 12.98 9.99 15.10
N ILE A 270 12.33 8.81 15.16
CA ILE A 270 11.23 8.54 16.06
C ILE A 270 11.65 8.68 17.52
N GLN A 271 12.82 8.16 17.89
CA GLN A 271 13.38 8.34 19.24
C GLN A 271 13.77 9.79 19.55
N ALA A 272 14.08 10.58 18.52
CA ALA A 272 14.36 12.01 18.65
C ALA A 272 13.10 12.87 18.83
N ILE A 273 11.89 12.31 18.76
CA ILE A 273 10.63 13.00 19.10
C ILE A 273 10.46 12.96 20.62
N THR A 274 10.83 14.05 21.30
CA THR A 274 10.74 14.15 22.76
C THR A 274 9.42 14.79 23.22
N PRO A 275 9.01 14.59 24.48
CA PRO A 275 7.88 15.30 25.08
C PRO A 275 7.94 16.82 24.88
N GLU A 276 9.13 17.41 24.97
CA GLU A 276 9.35 18.84 24.81
C GLU A 276 9.04 19.30 23.39
N LYS A 277 9.45 18.53 22.37
CA LYS A 277 9.11 18.81 20.96
C LYS A 277 7.61 18.77 20.73
N LEU A 278 6.92 17.76 21.27
CA LEU A 278 5.46 17.65 21.15
C LEU A 278 4.75 18.84 21.83
N ARG A 279 5.21 19.25 23.02
CA ARG A 279 4.67 20.40 23.75
C ARG A 279 4.90 21.71 23.00
N ALA A 280 6.06 21.90 22.38
CA ALA A 280 6.39 23.11 21.63
C ALA A 280 5.39 23.36 20.47
N ILE A 281 4.95 22.30 19.79
CA ILE A 281 4.02 22.41 18.64
C ILE A 281 2.61 22.81 19.07
N CYS A 282 2.20 22.52 20.32
CA CYS A 282 0.87 22.83 20.86
C CYS A 282 0.56 24.33 20.98
N THR A 283 1.53 25.20 20.69
CA THR A 283 1.38 26.66 20.73
C THR A 283 0.99 27.26 19.38
N THR A 284 0.88 26.43 18.33
CA THR A 284 0.62 26.89 16.97
C THR A 284 -0.86 27.27 16.78
N PRO A 285 -1.17 28.42 16.14
CA PRO A 285 -2.55 28.79 15.85
C PRO A 285 -3.24 27.76 14.92
N PRO A 286 -4.58 27.65 14.98
CA PRO A 286 -5.31 26.79 14.06
C PRO A 286 -5.02 27.11 12.59
N ARG A 287 -4.86 26.07 11.78
CA ARG A 287 -4.53 26.17 10.36
C ARG A 287 -5.71 25.73 9.53
N LEU A 288 -6.07 26.51 8.51
CA LEU A 288 -7.16 26.18 7.60
C LEU A 288 -6.56 25.77 6.25
N TYR A 289 -6.97 24.61 5.75
CA TYR A 289 -6.55 24.08 4.47
C TYR A 289 -7.75 24.02 3.53
N ARG A 290 -7.58 24.59 2.34
CA ARG A 290 -8.49 24.44 1.20
C ARG A 290 -8.16 23.13 0.49
N VAL A 291 -9.18 22.46 -0.03
CA VAL A 291 -9.05 21.23 -0.81
C VAL A 291 -9.68 21.41 -2.16
N TRP A 292 -8.93 21.16 -3.21
CA TRP A 292 -9.36 21.32 -4.59
C TRP A 292 -8.66 20.32 -5.51
N GLN A 293 -9.26 20.05 -6.66
CA GLN A 293 -8.70 19.14 -7.67
C GLN A 293 -8.51 19.90 -8.97
N SER A 294 -7.33 19.73 -9.56
CA SER A 294 -7.05 20.26 -10.90
C SER A 294 -7.80 19.43 -11.94
N THR A 295 -8.61 20.08 -12.78
CA THR A 295 -9.22 19.43 -13.94
C THR A 295 -8.58 19.91 -15.24
N ALA A 296 -8.63 19.09 -16.29
CA ALA A 296 -8.12 19.46 -17.60
C ALA A 296 -8.69 20.83 -18.05
N GLY A 297 -7.81 21.77 -18.40
CA GLY A 297 -8.20 23.12 -18.83
C GLY A 297 -8.13 24.21 -17.76
N THR A 298 -7.21 24.09 -16.78
CA THR A 298 -6.92 25.09 -15.71
C THR A 298 -8.05 25.38 -14.72
N ARG A 299 -9.18 24.67 -14.81
CA ARG A 299 -10.30 24.87 -13.89
C ARG A 299 -10.10 24.06 -12.61
N GLU A 300 -10.14 24.74 -11.47
CA GLU A 300 -10.09 24.12 -10.15
C GLU A 300 -11.50 23.77 -9.66
N VAL A 301 -11.71 22.49 -9.32
CA VAL A 301 -12.94 22.01 -8.69
C VAL A 301 -12.75 22.03 -7.18
N GLU A 302 -13.58 22.79 -6.45
CA GLU A 302 -13.56 22.74 -4.98
C GLU A 302 -14.07 21.40 -4.51
N ILE A 303 -13.34 20.85 -3.55
CA ILE A 303 -13.71 19.63 -2.84
C ILE A 303 -14.19 19.97 -1.44
N GLY A 304 -13.54 20.90 -0.76
CA GLY A 304 -13.79 21.08 0.65
C GLY A 304 -12.75 21.94 1.33
N TYR A 305 -12.78 21.91 2.65
CA TYR A 305 -11.76 22.49 3.51
C TYR A 305 -11.69 21.74 4.82
N TYR A 306 -10.61 21.94 5.56
CA TYR A 306 -10.51 21.52 6.95
C TYR A 306 -9.59 22.40 7.77
N ARG A 307 -9.87 22.46 9.06
CA ARG A 307 -9.10 23.14 10.08
C ARG A 307 -8.35 22.11 10.91
N VAL A 308 -7.06 22.35 11.11
CA VAL A 308 -6.21 21.59 12.03
C VAL A 308 -5.89 22.46 13.23
N THR A 309 -6.24 21.98 14.42
CA THR A 309 -5.87 22.56 15.71
C THR A 309 -4.96 21.60 16.44
N VAL A 310 -3.86 22.10 17.02
CA VAL A 310 -2.93 21.31 17.82
C VAL A 310 -2.85 21.92 19.21
N GLN A 311 -3.10 21.12 20.24
CA GLN A 311 -3.08 21.59 21.63
C GLN A 311 -2.68 20.47 22.58
N ALA A 312 -2.35 20.82 23.81
CA ALA A 312 -2.17 19.86 24.88
C ALA A 312 -3.54 19.33 25.35
N GLY A 313 -3.65 18.03 25.62
CA GLY A 313 -4.91 17.40 26.02
C GLY A 313 -4.74 16.05 26.71
N THR A 314 -5.86 15.39 26.95
CA THR A 314 -5.94 14.05 27.56
C THR A 314 -6.45 13.02 26.56
N MET A 315 -6.25 11.74 26.87
CA MET A 315 -6.78 10.64 26.06
C MET A 315 -8.31 10.70 25.91
N ALA A 316 -9.03 11.16 26.93
CA ALA A 316 -10.49 11.28 26.89
C ALA A 316 -10.98 12.32 25.85
N ASP A 317 -10.15 13.32 25.54
CA ASP A 317 -10.49 14.33 24.54
C ASP A 317 -10.54 13.75 23.11
N ALA A 318 -9.89 12.61 22.88
CA ALA A 318 -9.92 11.88 21.61
C ALA A 318 -11.25 11.14 21.33
N SER A 319 -12.07 10.92 22.36
CA SER A 319 -13.37 10.23 22.24
C SER A 319 -14.57 11.12 22.56
N GLY A 320 -14.35 12.30 23.14
CA GLY A 320 -15.40 13.25 23.50
C GLY A 320 -16.18 13.78 22.29
N ALA A 321 -17.47 14.07 22.49
CA ALA A 321 -18.28 14.82 21.53
C ALA A 321 -18.14 16.34 21.72
N SER A 322 -17.97 16.77 22.96
CA SER A 322 -17.84 18.18 23.35
C SER A 322 -16.48 18.75 22.96
N GLU A 323 -16.38 20.08 22.95
CA GLU A 323 -15.10 20.77 22.80
C GLU A 323 -14.15 20.36 23.93
N PRO A 324 -12.88 20.01 23.63
CA PRO A 324 -11.90 19.73 24.67
C PRO A 324 -11.73 20.95 25.57
N ILE A 325 -11.84 20.74 26.88
CA ILE A 325 -11.66 21.81 27.87
C ILE A 325 -10.17 21.84 28.24
N PRO A 326 -9.51 23.02 28.26
CA PRO A 326 -8.15 23.13 28.75
C PRO A 326 -8.02 22.50 30.13
N THR A 327 -7.08 21.56 30.27
CA THR A 327 -6.79 20.87 31.52
C THR A 327 -5.46 21.36 32.09
N GLU A 328 -5.34 21.42 33.42
CA GLU A 328 -4.08 21.72 34.10
C GLU A 328 -3.08 20.56 33.98
N ASN A 329 -3.56 19.34 33.73
CA ASN A 329 -2.74 18.12 33.69
C ASN A 329 -2.89 17.38 32.35
N PRO A 330 -2.45 17.98 31.22
CA PRO A 330 -2.50 17.31 29.92
C PRO A 330 -1.52 16.13 29.89
N THR A 331 -1.98 14.98 29.41
CA THR A 331 -1.20 13.74 29.33
C THR A 331 -0.61 13.48 27.95
N GLY A 332 -0.96 14.30 26.95
CA GLY A 332 -0.41 14.17 25.61
C GLY A 332 -0.74 15.34 24.68
N VAL A 333 -0.33 15.20 23.43
CA VAL A 333 -0.70 16.10 22.34
C VAL A 333 -2.02 15.66 21.74
N LEU A 334 -2.91 16.62 21.48
CA LEU A 334 -4.19 16.44 20.80
C LEU A 334 -4.18 17.23 19.48
N VAL A 335 -4.37 16.52 18.37
CA VAL A 335 -4.63 17.10 17.06
C VAL A 335 -6.11 16.92 16.75
N ARG A 336 -6.77 18.01 16.37
CA ARG A 336 -8.16 17.98 15.92
C ARG A 336 -8.25 18.47 14.48
N LEU A 337 -8.95 17.68 13.67
CA LEU A 337 -9.25 17.98 12.28
C LEU A 337 -10.76 18.15 12.16
N GLN A 338 -11.19 19.33 11.73
CA GLN A 338 -12.59 19.63 11.46
C GLN A 338 -12.76 20.10 10.04
N GLY A 339 -13.55 19.41 9.24
CA GLY A 339 -13.66 19.71 7.83
C GLY A 339 -15.05 19.57 7.28
N ARG A 340 -15.21 20.07 6.05
CA ARG A 340 -16.38 19.87 5.22
C ARG A 340 -15.93 19.48 3.82
N THR A 341 -16.50 18.40 3.31
CA THR A 341 -16.34 17.92 1.95
C THR A 341 -17.64 18.06 1.19
N ILE A 342 -17.56 18.52 -0.05
CA ILE A 342 -18.65 18.71 -0.98
C ILE A 342 -18.91 17.36 -1.66
N ILE A 343 -20.06 16.75 -1.38
CA ILE A 343 -20.49 15.52 -2.06
C ILE A 343 -21.19 15.89 -3.37
N ASP A 344 -22.10 16.85 -3.30
CA ASP A 344 -22.83 17.38 -4.44
C ASP A 344 -23.25 18.82 -4.16
N ALA A 345 -22.58 19.76 -4.80
CA ALA A 345 -22.85 21.18 -4.66
C ALA A 345 -24.28 21.56 -5.10
N ALA A 346 -24.83 20.90 -6.12
CA ALA A 346 -26.14 21.24 -6.67
C ALA A 346 -27.29 20.90 -5.71
N SER A 347 -27.15 19.82 -4.93
CA SER A 347 -28.13 19.42 -3.91
C SER A 347 -27.78 19.91 -2.50
N ALA A 348 -26.74 20.75 -2.37
CA ALA A 348 -26.20 21.19 -1.09
C ALA A 348 -25.91 20.00 -0.14
N ARG A 349 -25.37 18.91 -0.69
CA ARG A 349 -25.01 17.71 0.07
C ARG A 349 -23.53 17.74 0.41
N PHE A 350 -23.24 17.60 1.70
CA PHE A 350 -21.89 17.70 2.25
C PHE A 350 -21.62 16.56 3.24
N ALA A 351 -20.34 16.28 3.49
CA ALA A 351 -19.87 15.48 4.61
C ALA A 351 -19.11 16.40 5.58
N ASP A 352 -19.54 16.46 6.83
CA ASP A 352 -18.81 17.14 7.90
C ASP A 352 -17.95 16.12 8.66
N THR A 353 -16.70 16.47 8.92
CA THR A 353 -15.74 15.62 9.62
C THR A 353 -15.31 16.26 10.93
N ASP A 354 -15.36 15.50 12.02
CA ASP A 354 -14.70 15.81 13.30
C ASP A 354 -13.82 14.62 13.66
N ALA A 355 -12.51 14.79 13.49
CA ALA A 355 -11.51 13.79 13.83
C ALA A 355 -10.57 14.32 14.91
N ARG A 356 -10.24 13.48 15.87
CA ARG A 356 -9.44 13.80 17.04
C ARG A 356 -8.41 12.72 17.24
N PHE A 357 -7.16 13.13 17.34
CA PHE A 357 -6.01 12.25 17.47
C PHE A 357 -5.21 12.67 18.68
N TRP A 358 -5.06 11.76 19.63
CA TRP A 358 -4.26 11.98 20.82
C TRP A 358 -3.10 11.00 20.85
N SER A 359 -1.93 11.49 21.26
CA SER A 359 -0.76 10.67 21.57
C SER A 359 -0.19 11.11 22.90
N ALA A 360 0.13 10.15 23.76
CA ALA A 360 0.80 10.41 25.03
C ALA A 360 2.12 11.14 24.80
N TRP A 361 2.57 11.95 25.78
CA TRP A 361 3.85 12.66 25.67
C TRP A 361 5.05 11.72 25.49
N ASP A 362 5.00 10.55 26.11
CA ASP A 362 6.01 9.49 26.01
C ASP A 362 5.83 8.60 24.77
N ARG A 363 4.80 8.87 23.96
CA ARG A 363 4.47 8.15 22.72
C ARG A 363 4.12 6.67 22.94
N GLY A 364 3.93 6.25 24.20
CA GLY A 364 3.62 4.88 24.58
C GLY A 364 2.17 4.48 24.29
N SER A 365 1.28 5.46 24.18
CA SER A 365 -0.16 5.27 23.93
C SER A 365 -0.68 6.25 22.88
N GLU A 366 -1.70 5.83 22.14
CA GLU A 366 -2.50 6.73 21.30
C GLU A 366 -3.97 6.36 21.35
N ALA A 367 -4.83 7.34 21.09
CA ALA A 367 -6.25 7.14 20.91
C ALA A 367 -6.74 8.13 19.87
N TRP A 368 -7.65 7.72 19.01
CA TRP A 368 -8.26 8.63 18.04
C TRP A 368 -9.67 8.21 17.69
N THR A 369 -10.46 9.19 17.29
CA THR A 369 -11.79 8.99 16.72
C THR A 369 -11.92 9.87 15.49
N SER A 370 -12.35 9.30 14.37
CA SER A 370 -12.75 10.03 13.17
C SER A 370 -14.25 9.82 12.98
N ARG A 371 -15.04 10.91 12.94
CA ARG A 371 -16.47 10.85 12.65
C ARG A 371 -16.77 11.66 11.41
N VAL A 372 -17.46 11.04 10.46
CA VAL A 372 -17.96 11.68 9.25
C VAL A 372 -19.47 11.66 9.28
N THR A 373 -20.12 12.81 9.08
CA THR A 373 -21.58 12.92 9.01
C THR A 373 -21.99 13.57 7.69
N GLU A 374 -22.66 12.79 6.84
CA GLU A 374 -23.27 13.29 5.62
C GLU A 374 -24.60 14.00 5.94
N ARG A 375 -24.75 15.22 5.42
CA ARG A 375 -25.92 16.07 5.58
C ARG A 375 -26.36 16.68 4.24
N GLY A 376 -27.59 17.15 4.20
CA GLY A 376 -28.15 17.87 3.05
C GLY A 376 -28.75 16.97 1.96
N GLY A 377 -29.42 17.60 1.00
CA GLY A 377 -30.25 16.91 0.01
C GLY A 377 -31.54 16.31 0.61
N LYS A 378 -32.17 15.39 -0.14
CA LYS A 378 -33.40 14.69 0.28
C LYS A 378 -33.13 13.36 1.02
N LEU A 379 -31.87 13.05 1.30
CA LEU A 379 -31.46 11.77 1.91
C LEU A 379 -31.38 11.92 3.43
N SER A 380 -31.63 10.82 4.15
CA SER A 380 -31.43 10.74 5.59
C SER A 380 -29.96 10.96 5.94
N GLU A 381 -29.68 11.66 7.03
CA GLU A 381 -28.31 11.85 7.54
C GLU A 381 -27.61 10.51 7.74
N ARG A 382 -26.31 10.47 7.42
CA ARG A 382 -25.49 9.27 7.63
C ARG A 382 -24.24 9.57 8.42
N SER A 383 -23.99 8.79 9.48
CA SER A 383 -22.77 8.92 10.28
C SER A 383 -21.96 7.63 10.30
N PHE A 384 -20.67 7.80 10.07
CA PHE A 384 -19.67 6.75 10.18
C PHE A 384 -18.63 7.18 11.21
N ALA A 385 -18.07 6.21 11.91
CA ALA A 385 -16.99 6.46 12.85
C ALA A 385 -15.93 5.37 12.74
N GLN A 386 -14.67 5.78 12.87
CA GLN A 386 -13.58 4.87 13.16
C GLN A 386 -12.90 5.32 14.45
N THR A 387 -12.60 4.38 15.34
CA THR A 387 -11.89 4.64 16.58
C THR A 387 -10.67 3.73 16.65
N GLY A 388 -9.50 4.29 16.98
CA GLY A 388 -8.29 3.52 17.24
C GLY A 388 -7.79 3.73 18.66
N LEU A 389 -7.24 2.68 19.24
CA LEU A 389 -6.65 2.68 20.57
C LEU A 389 -5.37 1.83 20.57
N ARG A 390 -4.26 2.41 21.01
CA ARG A 390 -3.04 1.68 21.34
C ARG A 390 -2.72 1.91 22.80
N SER A 391 -2.80 0.84 23.57
CA SER A 391 -2.47 0.86 25.00
C SER A 391 -0.97 0.76 25.23
N PRO A 392 -0.44 1.30 26.35
CA PRO A 392 0.97 1.20 26.68
C PRO A 392 1.36 -0.26 26.97
N ILE A 393 2.67 -0.56 26.88
CA ILE A 393 3.19 -1.87 27.29
C ILE A 393 3.00 -2.00 28.80
N GLY A 394 2.44 -3.12 29.23
CA GLY A 394 2.22 -3.41 30.65
C GLY A 394 2.54 -4.85 30.99
N VAL A 395 2.59 -5.16 32.30
CA VAL A 395 2.91 -6.51 32.81
C VAL A 395 1.96 -7.60 32.27
N GLY A 396 0.71 -7.24 31.94
CA GLY A 396 -0.28 -8.12 31.30
C GLY A 396 -0.39 -8.00 29.78
N ASN A 397 0.28 -7.03 29.16
CA ASN A 397 0.28 -6.83 27.71
C ASN A 397 1.71 -6.51 27.21
N PRO A 398 2.54 -7.54 27.02
CA PRO A 398 3.95 -7.34 26.67
C PRO A 398 4.16 -6.86 25.22
N ARG A 399 3.11 -6.89 24.38
CA ARG A 399 3.16 -6.42 22.99
C ARG A 399 2.20 -5.25 22.83
N GLN A 400 2.65 -4.16 22.22
CA GLN A 400 1.72 -3.10 21.86
C GLN A 400 0.80 -3.60 20.75
N VAL A 401 -0.50 -3.47 20.97
CA VAL A 401 -1.53 -3.77 19.98
C VAL A 401 -2.28 -2.47 19.71
N LEU A 402 -2.46 -2.17 18.43
CA LEU A 402 -3.39 -1.15 17.96
C LEU A 402 -4.71 -1.87 17.65
N THR A 403 -5.76 -1.49 18.35
CA THR A 403 -7.13 -1.93 18.09
C THR A 403 -7.86 -0.85 17.32
N VAL A 404 -8.48 -1.20 16.19
CA VAL A 404 -9.30 -0.27 15.39
C VAL A 404 -10.71 -0.83 15.26
N ILE A 405 -11.68 0.02 15.57
CA ILE A 405 -13.11 -0.30 15.52
C ILE A 405 -13.76 0.59 14.47
N ASN A 406 -14.32 -0.04 13.44
CA ASN A 406 -15.17 0.63 12.46
C ASN A 406 -16.63 0.53 12.90
N GLY A 407 -17.27 1.67 13.12
CA GLY A 407 -18.67 1.78 13.52
C GLY A 407 -19.53 2.43 12.43
N ASN A 408 -20.67 1.82 12.16
CA ASN A 408 -21.69 2.40 11.30
C ASN A 408 -23.01 2.51 12.09
N ALA A 409 -23.52 3.74 12.21
CA ALA A 409 -24.69 4.02 13.04
C ALA A 409 -25.97 3.33 12.53
N GLN A 410 -26.09 3.13 11.22
CA GLN A 410 -27.26 2.52 10.59
C GLN A 410 -27.26 1.00 10.72
N SER A 411 -26.12 0.35 10.51
CA SER A 411 -26.03 -1.11 10.60
C SER A 411 -25.91 -1.61 12.03
N ARG A 412 -25.55 -0.72 12.98
CA ARG A 412 -25.15 -1.08 14.36
C ARG A 412 -24.04 -2.13 14.41
N THR A 413 -23.27 -2.26 13.33
CA THR A 413 -22.12 -3.16 13.26
C THR A 413 -20.89 -2.46 13.82
N ARG A 414 -20.03 -3.26 14.45
CA ARG A 414 -18.70 -2.87 14.89
C ARG A 414 -17.73 -3.92 14.40
N ASP A 415 -16.89 -3.52 13.46
CA ASP A 415 -15.84 -4.40 12.94
C ASP A 415 -14.55 -4.01 13.64
N GLU A 416 -14.12 -4.88 14.55
CA GLU A 416 -12.89 -4.72 15.32
C GLU A 416 -11.76 -5.50 14.67
N GLN A 417 -10.60 -4.85 14.56
CA GLN A 417 -9.39 -5.43 14.02
C GLN A 417 -8.20 -5.01 14.87
N GLU A 418 -7.17 -5.86 14.91
CA GLU A 418 -5.99 -5.65 15.74
C GLU A 418 -4.71 -5.80 14.92
N TRP A 419 -3.71 -4.96 15.24
CA TRP A 419 -2.38 -5.03 14.66
C TRP A 419 -1.33 -5.01 15.77
N VAL A 420 -0.37 -5.93 15.68
CA VAL A 420 0.82 -5.91 16.54
C VAL A 420 1.73 -4.78 16.07
N VAL A 421 1.95 -3.80 16.93
CA VAL A 421 2.70 -2.58 16.62
C VAL A 421 4.21 -2.85 16.69
N PRO A 422 4.97 -2.60 15.61
CA PRO A 422 6.42 -2.76 15.62
C PRO A 422 7.08 -1.80 16.62
N SER A 423 7.87 -2.34 17.54
CA SER A 423 8.54 -1.54 18.58
C SER A 423 9.57 -0.58 17.98
N GLY A 424 9.55 0.68 18.43
CA GLY A 424 10.52 1.73 18.06
C GLY A 424 10.37 2.33 16.66
N ILE A 425 9.69 1.65 15.73
CA ILE A 425 9.57 2.07 14.32
C ILE A 425 8.12 2.38 13.90
N TYR A 426 7.22 2.52 14.86
CA TYR A 426 5.84 2.93 14.64
C TYR A 426 5.65 4.43 14.93
N LEU A 427 4.93 5.11 14.04
CA LEU A 427 4.54 6.51 14.17
C LEU A 427 3.02 6.60 14.43
N SER A 428 2.62 7.30 15.49
CA SER A 428 1.20 7.45 15.83
C SER A 428 0.45 8.27 14.78
N GLN A 429 -0.89 8.16 14.72
CA GLN A 429 -1.68 9.00 13.81
C GLN A 429 -1.47 10.49 14.07
N THR A 430 -1.35 10.85 15.35
CA THR A 430 -1.09 12.23 15.78
C THR A 430 0.26 12.74 15.27
N GLU A 431 1.30 11.91 15.38
CA GLU A 431 2.65 12.26 14.92
C GLU A 431 2.74 12.32 13.39
N ALA A 432 2.07 11.41 12.68
CA ALA A 432 2.00 11.43 11.21
C ALA A 432 1.40 12.74 10.68
N LEU A 433 0.35 13.26 11.33
CA LEU A 433 -0.26 14.56 10.98
C LEU A 433 0.66 15.77 11.26
N LEU A 434 1.62 15.62 12.17
CA LEU A 434 2.57 16.66 12.57
C LEU A 434 3.99 16.43 12.04
N LEU A 435 4.18 15.44 11.17
CA LEU A 435 5.50 14.93 10.81
C LEU A 435 6.44 16.04 10.34
N GLY A 436 5.98 16.93 9.45
CA GLY A 436 6.79 18.04 8.95
C GLY A 436 7.35 18.95 10.05
N GLU A 437 6.58 19.21 11.11
CA GLU A 437 7.01 20.05 12.25
C GLU A 437 7.99 19.30 13.16
N LEU A 438 7.89 17.97 13.21
CA LEU A 438 8.71 17.08 14.03
C LEU A 438 10.05 16.73 13.40
N LEU A 439 10.18 16.82 12.07
CA LEU A 439 11.40 16.48 11.35
C LEU A 439 12.54 17.48 11.60
N PRO A 440 13.81 17.01 11.58
CA PRO A 440 14.97 17.88 11.74
C PRO A 440 15.09 18.86 10.56
N ARG A 441 15.61 20.05 10.86
CA ARG A 441 15.83 21.15 9.91
C ARG A 441 17.25 21.71 10.07
N GLU A 442 18.23 20.81 10.19
CA GLU A 442 19.61 21.18 10.49
C GLU A 442 20.26 21.92 9.31
N PRO A 443 21.02 23.00 9.55
CA PRO A 443 21.77 23.67 8.49
C PRO A 443 22.72 22.70 7.78
N GLY A 444 22.65 22.64 6.45
CA GLY A 444 23.50 21.78 5.62
C GLY A 444 22.93 20.37 5.35
N GLN A 445 21.80 19.99 5.97
CA GLN A 445 21.11 18.76 5.63
C GLN A 445 20.34 18.92 4.31
N ALA A 446 20.90 18.41 3.21
CA ALA A 446 20.25 18.50 1.90
C ALA A 446 19.03 17.58 1.77
N SER A 447 19.13 16.33 2.24
CA SER A 447 18.04 15.35 2.14
C SER A 447 18.18 14.24 3.19
N LEU A 448 17.05 13.68 3.61
CA LEU A 448 16.94 12.59 4.57
C LEU A 448 15.91 11.56 4.10
N ASN A 449 16.37 10.31 3.98
CA ASN A 449 15.56 9.18 3.54
C ASN A 449 15.38 8.19 4.69
N PHE A 450 14.14 7.96 5.10
CA PHE A 450 13.79 7.11 6.23
C PHE A 450 12.47 6.37 5.99
N SER A 451 12.17 5.39 6.84
CA SER A 451 10.90 4.67 6.78
C SER A 451 10.41 4.30 8.16
N TYR A 452 9.11 4.21 8.33
CA TYR A 452 8.45 3.79 9.56
C TYR A 452 7.15 3.05 9.22
N TYR A 453 6.52 2.44 10.23
CA TYR A 453 5.19 1.88 10.12
C TYR A 453 4.18 2.87 10.67
N ALA A 454 3.07 3.05 9.97
CA ALA A 454 1.92 3.76 10.49
C ALA A 454 0.65 3.06 10.01
N PHE A 455 -0.40 3.12 10.83
CA PHE A 455 -1.70 2.64 10.41
C PHE A 455 -2.23 3.49 9.26
N ASP A 456 -2.65 2.84 8.18
CA ASP A 456 -3.34 3.47 7.08
C ASP A 456 -4.84 3.13 7.16
N PRO A 457 -5.68 4.11 7.54
CA PRO A 457 -7.11 3.90 7.64
C PRO A 457 -7.78 3.63 6.28
N GLN A 458 -7.17 3.99 5.15
CA GLN A 458 -7.75 3.72 3.82
C GLN A 458 -7.65 2.25 3.44
N SER A 459 -6.46 1.67 3.59
CA SER A 459 -6.23 0.26 3.27
C SER A 459 -6.54 -0.69 4.43
N MET A 460 -6.82 -0.17 5.63
CA MET A 460 -6.97 -0.95 6.87
C MET A 460 -5.74 -1.83 7.13
N ARG A 461 -4.55 -1.27 6.91
CA ARG A 461 -3.26 -1.95 7.04
C ARG A 461 -2.29 -1.10 7.85
N MET A 462 -1.15 -1.68 8.19
CA MET A 462 -0.02 -0.95 8.75
C MET A 462 1.18 -1.10 7.80
N PRO A 463 1.17 -0.40 6.65
CA PRO A 463 2.26 -0.47 5.69
C PRO A 463 3.54 0.16 6.24
N GLN A 464 4.67 -0.26 5.66
CA GLN A 464 5.92 0.49 5.77
C GLN A 464 5.83 1.70 4.83
N ARG A 465 5.84 2.90 5.40
CA ARG A 465 5.90 4.17 4.69
C ARG A 465 7.35 4.55 4.43
N VAL A 466 7.62 5.13 3.27
CA VAL A 466 8.94 5.67 2.94
C VAL A 466 8.82 7.18 2.77
N GLU A 467 9.73 7.90 3.41
CA GLU A 467 9.77 9.35 3.38
C GLU A 467 11.12 9.83 2.84
N THR A 468 11.04 10.88 2.02
CA THR A 468 12.19 11.68 1.60
C THR A 468 11.95 13.13 1.99
N TRP A 469 12.71 13.61 2.97
CA TRP A 469 12.66 14.98 3.47
C TRP A 469 13.82 15.79 2.90
N THR A 470 13.53 16.76 2.04
CA THR A 470 14.52 17.48 1.25
C THR A 470 14.43 18.98 1.51
N HIS A 471 15.57 19.61 1.76
CA HIS A 471 15.67 21.06 1.88
C HIS A 471 15.59 21.70 0.49
N LEU A 472 14.77 22.72 0.36
CA LEU A 472 14.63 23.53 -0.85
C LEU A 472 15.30 24.90 -0.66
N ALA A 473 15.18 25.79 -1.64
CA ALA A 473 15.52 27.20 -1.47
C ALA A 473 14.55 27.89 -0.49
N ASP A 474 14.92 29.09 -0.01
CA ASP A 474 14.09 29.96 0.84
C ASP A 474 13.63 29.31 2.16
N ASP A 475 14.47 28.45 2.74
CA ASP A 475 14.22 27.67 3.96
C ASP A 475 12.95 26.79 3.88
N GLN A 476 12.48 26.50 2.66
CA GLN A 476 11.36 25.59 2.45
C GLN A 476 11.83 24.14 2.48
N TRP A 477 10.88 23.24 2.75
CA TRP A 477 11.15 21.82 2.77
C TRP A 477 10.10 21.05 1.99
N MET A 478 10.54 19.96 1.36
CA MET A 478 9.68 19.04 0.62
C MET A 478 9.71 17.67 1.29
N LEU A 479 8.52 17.16 1.60
CA LEU A 479 8.32 15.78 2.03
C LEU A 479 7.68 15.00 0.89
N VAL A 480 8.39 14.01 0.37
CA VAL A 480 7.84 13.02 -0.56
C VAL A 480 7.52 11.77 0.24
N THR A 481 6.25 11.40 0.27
CA THR A 481 5.74 10.30 1.10
C THR A 481 5.17 9.20 0.24
N GLN A 482 5.74 7.99 0.36
CA GLN A 482 5.17 6.77 -0.21
C GLN A 482 4.36 6.05 0.88
N PRO A 483 3.02 6.00 0.77
CA PRO A 483 2.16 5.44 1.82
C PRO A 483 2.33 3.95 2.06
N GLY A 484 2.88 3.24 1.08
CA GLY A 484 3.35 1.87 1.20
C GLY A 484 4.49 1.61 0.22
N LEU A 485 5.15 0.45 0.36
CA LEU A 485 6.13 0.00 -0.62
C LEU A 485 5.44 -0.12 -2.00
N ASP A 486 5.95 0.63 -2.96
CA ASP A 486 5.49 0.74 -4.36
C ASP A 486 4.17 1.48 -4.56
N GLU A 487 3.69 2.21 -3.55
CA GLU A 487 2.55 3.09 -3.72
C GLU A 487 3.00 4.45 -4.27
N THR A 488 2.13 5.08 -5.07
CA THR A 488 2.44 6.38 -5.67
C THR A 488 2.64 7.43 -4.58
N ALA A 489 3.71 8.20 -4.70
CA ALA A 489 4.08 9.16 -3.67
C ALA A 489 3.16 10.38 -3.68
N GLU A 490 2.79 10.86 -2.49
CA GLU A 490 2.26 12.20 -2.28
C GLU A 490 3.41 13.19 -2.01
N ILE A 491 3.26 14.44 -2.42
CA ILE A 491 4.27 15.49 -2.24
C ILE A 491 3.69 16.58 -1.35
N SER A 492 4.38 16.92 -0.26
CA SER A 492 4.02 18.01 0.65
C SER A 492 5.13 19.04 0.72
N TRP A 493 4.76 20.32 0.66
CA TRP A 493 5.67 21.46 0.84
C TRP A 493 5.43 22.09 2.20
N HIS A 494 6.52 22.46 2.85
CA HIS A 494 6.56 22.95 4.21
C HIS A 494 7.37 24.25 4.29
N ASP A 495 6.96 25.14 5.19
CA ASP A 495 7.71 26.35 5.51
C ASP A 495 8.97 26.05 6.37
N ALA A 496 9.72 27.09 6.72
CA ALA A 496 10.90 27.00 7.57
C ALA A 496 10.64 26.41 8.98
N ASN A 497 9.39 26.41 9.44
CA ASN A 497 8.99 25.81 10.72
C ASN A 497 8.51 24.36 10.55
N GLY A 498 8.57 23.80 9.34
CA GLY A 498 8.03 22.48 9.03
C GLY A 498 6.51 22.44 8.89
N ARG A 499 5.84 23.59 8.87
CA ARG A 499 4.38 23.65 8.73
C ARG A 499 4.03 23.45 7.28
N ARG A 500 3.08 22.54 7.03
CA ARG A 500 2.63 22.25 5.68
C ARG A 500 1.95 23.48 5.06
N VAL A 501 2.44 23.90 3.90
CA VAL A 501 1.87 24.98 3.07
C VAL A 501 1.01 24.37 1.96
N ARG A 502 1.46 23.26 1.37
CA ARG A 502 0.73 22.58 0.30
C ARG A 502 0.97 21.08 0.35
N ARG A 503 0.01 20.30 -0.13
CA ARG A 503 0.16 18.88 -0.48
C ARG A 503 -0.48 18.64 -1.84
N SER A 504 0.13 17.78 -2.65
CA SER A 504 -0.43 17.29 -3.91
C SER A 504 -0.42 15.77 -3.89
N GLU A 505 -1.56 15.19 -4.19
CA GLU A 505 -1.78 13.74 -4.28
C GLU A 505 -1.67 13.27 -5.74
N PRO A 506 -1.40 11.97 -5.99
CA PRO A 506 -1.27 11.42 -7.34
C PRO A 506 -2.49 11.60 -8.25
N ASP A 507 -3.69 11.72 -7.67
CA ASP A 507 -4.95 11.88 -8.40
C ASP A 507 -5.29 13.35 -8.71
N GLY A 508 -4.34 14.26 -8.46
CA GLY A 508 -4.47 15.68 -8.71
C GLY A 508 -5.25 16.46 -7.64
N ILE A 509 -5.62 15.81 -6.53
CA ILE A 509 -6.10 16.51 -5.35
C ILE A 509 -4.95 17.31 -4.76
N ALA A 510 -5.23 18.57 -4.43
CA ALA A 510 -4.32 19.43 -3.73
C ALA A 510 -4.95 19.93 -2.43
N THR A 511 -4.13 20.00 -1.39
CA THR A 511 -4.44 20.68 -0.16
C THR A 511 -3.54 21.88 0.01
N GLU A 512 -4.08 23.04 0.39
CA GLU A 512 -3.30 24.26 0.48
C GLU A 512 -3.70 25.10 1.69
N LEU A 513 -2.71 25.60 2.43
CA LEU A 513 -2.92 26.50 3.54
C LEU A 513 -3.58 27.77 3.03
N CYS A 514 -4.68 28.18 3.66
CA CYS A 514 -5.45 29.35 3.25
C CYS A 514 -5.93 30.14 4.46
N LEU A 515 -6.18 31.44 4.26
CA LEU A 515 -6.81 32.27 5.27
C LEU A 515 -8.34 32.11 5.22
N PRO A 516 -9.05 32.21 6.36
CA PRO A 516 -10.52 32.11 6.38
C PRO A 516 -11.23 33.04 5.40
N ARG A 517 -10.76 34.29 5.27
CA ARG A 517 -11.32 35.27 4.33
C ARG A 517 -11.11 34.88 2.86
N GLN A 518 -9.95 34.32 2.54
CA GLN A 518 -9.66 33.84 1.18
C GLN A 518 -10.55 32.66 0.81
N LEU A 519 -10.74 31.70 1.72
CA LEU A 519 -11.64 30.57 1.50
C LEU A 519 -13.08 31.05 1.28
N GLN A 520 -13.56 31.99 2.10
CA GLN A 520 -14.90 32.59 1.94
C GLN A 520 -15.07 33.26 0.59
N GLN A 521 -14.08 34.02 0.14
CA GLN A 521 -14.11 34.66 -1.17
C GLN A 521 -14.16 33.62 -2.31
N ILE A 522 -13.27 32.63 -2.31
CA ILE A 522 -13.21 31.57 -3.33
C ILE A 522 -14.54 30.82 -3.41
N TRP A 523 -15.13 30.48 -2.26
CA TRP A 523 -16.39 29.76 -2.20
C TRP A 523 -17.56 30.62 -2.68
N ALA A 524 -17.62 31.89 -2.28
CA ALA A 524 -18.65 32.82 -2.74
C ALA A 524 -18.60 33.02 -4.26
N GLU A 525 -17.41 33.21 -4.84
CA GLU A 525 -17.20 33.32 -6.29
C GLU A 525 -17.65 32.08 -7.06
N LYS A 526 -17.59 30.90 -6.41
CA LYS A 526 -18.04 29.62 -6.97
C LYS A 526 -19.49 29.25 -6.61
N GLY A 527 -20.22 30.13 -5.93
CA GLY A 527 -21.60 29.89 -5.49
C GLY A 527 -21.75 28.82 -4.41
N LEU A 528 -20.69 28.55 -3.64
CA LEU A 528 -20.65 27.59 -2.55
C LEU A 528 -20.92 28.27 -1.20
N SER A 529 -21.67 27.60 -0.32
CA SER A 529 -21.98 28.12 1.01
C SER A 529 -20.89 27.79 2.02
N THR A 530 -20.41 28.80 2.77
CA THR A 530 -19.49 28.63 3.90
C THR A 530 -20.16 28.58 5.27
N LYS A 531 -21.50 28.57 5.33
CA LYS A 531 -22.26 28.55 6.60
C LYS A 531 -22.29 27.18 7.26
#